data_AF-A0A0R1LEW5-F1
#
_entry.id   AF-A0A0R1LEW5-F1
#
_cell.length_a   1.000
_cell.length_b   1.000
_cell.length_c   1.000
_cell.angle_alpha   90.00
_cell.angle_beta   90.00
_cell.angle_gamma   90.00
#
_symmetry.space_group_name_H-M   'P 1'
#
loop_
_entity.id
_entity.type
_entity.pdbx_description
1 polymer ?
#
loop_
_entity_poly.entity_id
_entity_poly.type
_entity_poly.pdbx_seq_one_letter_code
_entity_poly.pdbx_strand_id
1 'polypeptide(L)'
;MLVAGTMGGVLTPSVASAKSTPKFVNQDLQRYYKSAKAKSAFHFATIQSTTNSKKTAPILVMGDFGSDPSIKYGTITSLKMSKNNKVLTTKYRLLNFKQTGDKTTTSVSKKTYTFKLTKKSTNKFSAKLTGTKANRRLGTSGTTYTYTRTKTSPAQAYATKYVKPTMYKKYLKAFDSIDATQAQKEQVATQYANEAVTNMVKNFNVK
;
A
#
# COMPACT_ATOMS: atom_id res chain seq x y z
N MET A 1 -50.63 57.48 6.75
CA MET A 1 -50.00 56.14 6.66
C MET A 1 -49.02 56.15 5.51
N LEU A 2 -47.73 55.88 5.78
CA LEU A 2 -46.67 55.86 4.79
C LEU A 2 -46.63 54.52 4.04
N VAL A 3 -46.39 54.61 2.74
CA VAL A 3 -46.23 53.52 1.77
C VAL A 3 -45.02 52.66 2.13
N ALA A 4 -45.22 51.35 2.31
CA ALA A 4 -44.16 50.38 2.50
C ALA A 4 -43.55 49.98 1.13
N GLY A 5 -42.31 50.39 0.90
CA GLY A 5 -41.54 50.05 -0.30
C GLY A 5 -41.07 48.60 -0.31
N THR A 6 -41.22 47.96 -1.47
CA THR A 6 -40.68 46.63 -1.78
C THR A 6 -39.16 46.72 -1.97
N MET A 7 -38.38 46.19 -1.03
CA MET A 7 -36.95 45.97 -1.27
C MET A 7 -36.75 44.64 -2.01
N GLY A 8 -36.52 44.74 -3.33
CA GLY A 8 -36.03 43.63 -4.14
C GLY A 8 -34.57 43.35 -3.84
N GLY A 9 -34.29 42.26 -3.12
CA GLY A 9 -32.95 41.73 -2.96
C GLY A 9 -32.53 40.93 -4.19
N VAL A 10 -31.61 41.45 -4.99
CA VAL A 10 -30.96 40.68 -6.05
C VAL A 10 -30.10 39.59 -5.40
N LEU A 11 -30.54 38.34 -5.50
CA LEU A 11 -29.71 37.17 -5.20
C LEU A 11 -28.60 37.11 -6.26
N THR A 12 -27.40 37.56 -5.90
CA THR A 12 -26.23 37.35 -6.75
C THR A 12 -25.87 35.86 -6.74
N PRO A 13 -25.83 35.19 -7.90
CA PRO A 13 -25.40 33.80 -7.94
C PRO A 13 -23.92 33.74 -7.55
N SER A 14 -23.63 33.10 -6.43
CA SER A 14 -22.26 32.72 -6.07
C SER A 14 -21.76 31.74 -7.13
N VAL A 15 -20.89 32.22 -8.02
CA VAL A 15 -20.18 31.36 -8.97
C VAL A 15 -19.35 30.38 -8.17
N ALA A 16 -19.79 29.13 -8.09
CA ALA A 16 -19.02 28.06 -7.48
C ALA A 16 -17.63 28.04 -8.13
N SER A 17 -16.59 28.39 -7.35
CA SER A 17 -15.23 28.43 -7.89
C SER A 17 -14.90 27.06 -8.47
N ALA A 18 -14.48 27.05 -9.74
CA ALA A 18 -14.16 25.82 -10.44
C ALA A 18 -13.10 25.06 -9.62
N LYS A 19 -13.49 23.94 -9.00
CA LYS A 19 -12.57 23.11 -8.21
C LYS A 19 -11.38 22.76 -9.08
N SER A 20 -10.21 23.29 -8.70
CA SER A 20 -8.97 23.04 -9.43
C SER A 20 -8.72 21.53 -9.52
N THR A 21 -8.34 21.07 -10.71
CA THR A 21 -8.09 19.63 -10.92
C THR A 21 -6.93 19.20 -10.02
N PRO A 22 -7.07 18.15 -9.20
CA PRO A 22 -6.01 17.70 -8.30
C PRO A 22 -4.76 17.27 -9.08
N LYS A 23 -3.60 17.85 -8.74
CA LYS A 23 -2.29 17.57 -9.34
C LYS A 23 -1.34 16.92 -8.33
N PHE A 24 -0.53 15.99 -8.80
CA PHE A 24 0.59 15.42 -8.04
C PHE A 24 1.58 16.51 -7.65
N VAL A 25 2.15 16.37 -6.46
CA VAL A 25 3.25 17.19 -5.95
C VAL A 25 4.39 16.27 -5.49
N ASN A 26 5.63 16.76 -5.44
CA ASN A 26 6.80 15.93 -5.08
C ASN A 26 6.62 15.18 -3.76
N GLN A 27 5.98 15.83 -2.78
CA GLN A 27 5.70 15.21 -1.49
C GLN A 27 4.82 13.96 -1.59
N ASP A 28 4.04 13.77 -2.65
CA ASP A 28 3.23 12.56 -2.84
C ASP A 28 4.12 11.30 -2.90
N LEU A 29 5.31 11.37 -3.48
CA LEU A 29 6.24 10.23 -3.58
C LEU A 29 6.90 9.84 -2.25
N GLN A 30 6.78 10.68 -1.21
CA GLN A 30 7.37 10.45 0.12
C GLN A 30 6.34 9.99 1.15
N ARG A 31 5.22 9.41 0.69
CA ARG A 31 4.06 9.08 1.52
C ARG A 31 3.62 7.64 1.34
N TYR A 32 2.84 7.19 2.31
CA TYR A 32 2.17 5.90 2.27
C TYR A 32 0.80 6.03 1.64
N TYR A 33 0.39 5.01 0.92
CA TYR A 33 -0.93 4.92 0.29
C TYR A 33 -1.62 3.68 0.83
N LYS A 34 -2.71 3.86 1.59
CA LYS A 34 -3.42 2.76 2.26
C LYS A 34 -4.87 2.64 1.79
N SER A 35 -5.35 1.41 1.65
CA SER A 35 -6.74 1.10 1.34
C SER A 35 -7.25 -0.02 2.25
N ALA A 36 -8.14 0.33 3.17
CA ALA A 36 -8.76 -0.63 4.09
C ALA A 36 -9.66 -1.62 3.33
N LYS A 37 -10.38 -1.14 2.31
CA LYS A 37 -11.22 -1.98 1.43
C LYS A 37 -10.39 -3.03 0.70
N ALA A 38 -9.20 -2.68 0.24
CA ALA A 38 -8.29 -3.63 -0.40
C ALA A 38 -7.47 -4.48 0.59
N LYS A 39 -7.49 -4.12 1.88
CA LYS A 39 -6.54 -4.58 2.92
C LYS A 39 -5.09 -4.48 2.45
N SER A 40 -4.73 -3.37 1.78
CA SER A 40 -3.41 -3.20 1.17
C SER A 40 -2.85 -1.80 1.40
N ALA A 41 -1.53 -1.69 1.35
CA ALA A 41 -0.83 -0.42 1.31
C ALA A 41 0.40 -0.51 0.42
N PHE A 42 0.91 0.64 -0.01
CA PHE A 42 2.19 0.72 -0.71
C PHE A 42 2.85 2.07 -0.46
N HIS A 43 4.15 2.15 -0.71
CA HIS A 43 4.88 3.40 -0.78
C HIS A 43 6.10 3.26 -1.69
N PHE A 44 6.66 4.40 -2.06
CA PHE A 44 7.97 4.47 -2.68
C PHE A 44 9.01 4.55 -1.57
N ALA A 45 10.12 3.85 -1.74
CA ALA A 45 11.26 3.88 -0.84
C ALA A 45 12.54 3.91 -1.64
N THR A 46 13.64 4.12 -0.94
CA THR A 46 14.98 4.02 -1.48
C THR A 46 15.72 3.06 -0.57
N ILE A 47 16.28 1.98 -1.11
CA ILE A 47 17.10 1.05 -0.34
C ILE A 47 18.57 1.30 -0.61
N GLN A 48 19.39 1.20 0.43
CA GLN A 48 20.84 1.33 0.35
C GLN A 48 21.48 -0.05 0.07
N SER A 49 22.47 -0.09 -0.80
CA SER A 49 23.22 -1.33 -1.05
C SER A 49 24.03 -1.72 0.19
N THR A 50 23.94 -2.98 0.58
CA THR A 50 24.70 -3.55 1.70
C THR A 50 26.19 -3.70 1.40
N THR A 51 26.57 -3.74 0.13
CA THR A 51 27.98 -3.84 -0.30
C THR A 51 28.60 -2.50 -0.66
N ASN A 52 27.78 -1.47 -0.86
CA ASN A 52 28.25 -0.12 -1.17
C ASN A 52 27.22 0.90 -0.68
N SER A 53 27.46 1.47 0.50
CA SER A 53 26.56 2.44 1.11
C SER A 53 26.33 3.69 0.25
N LYS A 54 27.18 4.00 -0.74
CA LYS A 54 26.96 5.13 -1.65
C LYS A 54 25.93 4.83 -2.75
N LYS A 55 25.57 3.55 -2.95
CA LYS A 55 24.60 3.14 -3.97
C LYS A 55 23.23 2.97 -3.33
N THR A 56 22.25 3.68 -3.86
CA THR A 56 20.85 3.53 -3.49
C THR A 56 20.00 3.14 -4.70
N ALA A 57 18.90 2.43 -4.46
CA ALA A 57 17.97 2.02 -5.51
C ALA A 57 16.53 2.39 -5.12
N PRO A 58 15.79 3.10 -5.99
CA PRO A 58 14.39 3.39 -5.76
C PRO A 58 13.55 2.11 -5.92
N ILE A 59 12.75 1.81 -4.91
CA ILE A 59 11.86 0.65 -4.88
C ILE A 59 10.42 1.06 -4.59
N LEU A 60 9.51 0.20 -5.02
CA LEU A 60 8.10 0.20 -4.68
C LEU A 60 7.86 -0.92 -3.68
N VAL A 61 7.45 -0.57 -2.46
CA VAL A 61 7.05 -1.55 -1.44
C VAL A 61 5.54 -1.72 -1.48
N MET A 62 5.07 -2.96 -1.63
CA MET A 62 3.66 -3.30 -1.73
C MET A 62 3.30 -4.31 -0.65
N GLY A 63 2.43 -3.92 0.29
CA GLY A 63 1.90 -4.80 1.31
C GLY A 63 0.47 -5.20 1.03
N ASP A 64 0.23 -6.51 1.01
CA ASP A 64 -1.09 -7.11 1.12
C ASP A 64 -1.26 -7.66 2.54
N PHE A 65 -2.22 -7.14 3.28
CA PHE A 65 -2.53 -7.50 4.66
C PHE A 65 -3.80 -8.36 4.73
N GLY A 66 -4.28 -8.88 3.59
CA GLY A 66 -5.49 -9.68 3.47
C GLY A 66 -5.35 -11.12 3.96
N SER A 67 -6.02 -12.06 3.27
CA SER A 67 -6.05 -13.48 3.63
C SER A 67 -4.70 -14.19 3.50
N ASP A 68 -3.84 -13.67 2.63
CA ASP A 68 -2.49 -14.18 2.40
C ASP A 68 -1.50 -13.02 2.54
N PRO A 69 -1.20 -12.65 3.81
CA PRO A 69 -0.33 -11.54 4.11
C PRO A 69 1.01 -11.67 3.38
N SER A 70 1.40 -10.65 2.63
CA SER A 70 2.66 -10.67 1.88
C SER A 70 3.17 -9.26 1.61
N ILE A 71 4.50 -9.11 1.65
CA ILE A 71 5.20 -7.92 1.15
C ILE A 71 5.88 -8.28 -0.16
N LYS A 72 5.74 -7.40 -1.16
CA LYS A 72 6.49 -7.47 -2.41
C LYS A 72 7.27 -6.19 -2.61
N TYR A 73 8.43 -6.33 -3.24
CA TYR A 73 9.29 -5.21 -3.57
C TYR A 73 9.46 -5.16 -5.09
N GLY A 74 9.37 -3.96 -5.65
CA GLY A 74 9.57 -3.72 -7.07
C GLY A 74 10.69 -2.72 -7.28
N THR A 75 11.74 -3.06 -8.02
CA THR A 75 12.73 -2.09 -8.50
C THR A 75 12.09 -1.20 -9.53
N ILE A 76 12.10 0.12 -9.31
CA ILE A 76 11.46 1.07 -10.22
C ILE A 76 12.36 1.28 -11.43
N THR A 77 11.80 1.07 -12.62
CA THR A 77 12.52 1.26 -13.88
C THR A 77 12.09 2.54 -14.61
N SER A 78 10.94 3.12 -14.26
CA SER A 78 10.47 4.39 -14.83
C SER A 78 9.36 5.01 -14.00
N LEU A 79 9.40 6.34 -13.87
CA LEU A 79 8.31 7.19 -13.36
C LEU A 79 7.98 8.23 -14.42
N LYS A 80 6.73 8.25 -14.89
CA LYS A 80 6.26 9.23 -15.90
C LYS A 80 4.99 9.91 -15.44
N MET A 81 5.04 11.23 -15.32
CA MET A 81 3.88 12.06 -15.01
C MET A 81 3.07 12.35 -16.29
N SER A 82 1.74 12.41 -16.19
CA SER A 82 0.88 12.87 -17.28
C SER A 82 1.03 14.38 -17.51
N LYS A 83 0.70 14.88 -18.70
CA LYS A 83 0.80 16.32 -19.07
C LYS A 83 0.16 17.27 -18.04
N ASN A 84 -0.96 16.86 -17.44
CA ASN A 84 -1.69 17.64 -16.44
C ASN A 84 -1.31 17.31 -14.97
N ASN A 85 -0.26 16.53 -14.76
CA ASN A 85 0.19 16.07 -13.45
C ASN A 85 -0.87 15.31 -12.63
N LYS A 86 -1.89 14.72 -13.25
CA LYS A 86 -2.95 13.98 -12.54
C LYS A 86 -2.65 12.50 -12.37
N VAL A 87 -1.82 11.92 -13.23
CA VAL A 87 -1.52 10.49 -13.26
C VAL A 87 -0.02 10.27 -13.25
N LEU A 88 0.45 9.53 -12.25
CA LEU A 88 1.79 8.96 -12.22
C LEU A 88 1.73 7.55 -12.79
N THR A 89 2.48 7.30 -13.87
CA THR A 89 2.69 5.96 -14.42
C THR A 89 4.03 5.43 -13.92
N THR A 90 4.02 4.28 -13.27
CA THR A 90 5.23 3.66 -12.71
C THR A 90 5.45 2.32 -13.37
N LYS A 91 6.66 2.10 -13.90
CA LYS A 91 7.14 0.79 -14.35
C LYS A 91 8.08 0.21 -13.29
N TYR A 92 7.95 -1.08 -13.01
CA TYR A 92 8.77 -1.76 -12.02
C TYR A 92 9.00 -3.23 -12.37
N ARG A 93 10.05 -3.83 -11.84
CA ARG A 93 10.32 -5.28 -11.90
C ARG A 93 10.34 -5.84 -10.49
N LEU A 94 9.72 -6.99 -10.27
CA LEU A 94 9.64 -7.59 -8.93
C LEU A 94 11.01 -8.12 -8.49
N LEU A 95 11.34 -7.90 -7.21
CA LEU A 95 12.41 -8.62 -6.52
C LEU A 95 11.89 -9.98 -6.08
N ASN A 96 12.66 -11.02 -6.37
CA ASN A 96 12.43 -12.36 -5.90
C ASN A 96 13.50 -12.69 -4.86
N PHE A 97 13.05 -13.25 -3.75
CA PHE A 97 13.91 -13.72 -2.67
C PHE A 97 13.79 -15.24 -2.63
N LYS A 98 14.90 -15.93 -2.79
CA LYS A 98 14.97 -17.38 -2.66
C LYS A 98 15.89 -17.71 -1.49
N GLN A 99 15.32 -18.34 -0.47
CA GLN A 99 16.06 -18.89 0.64
C GLN A 99 16.51 -20.31 0.30
N THR A 100 17.76 -20.65 0.60
CA THR A 100 18.32 -22.00 0.46
C THR A 100 19.26 -22.21 1.65
N GLY A 101 18.80 -22.99 2.63
CA GLY A 101 19.38 -23.02 3.97
C GLY A 101 19.37 -21.63 4.59
N ASP A 102 20.53 -21.19 5.08
CA ASP A 102 20.72 -19.88 5.71
C ASP A 102 21.01 -18.75 4.70
N LYS A 103 21.15 -19.07 3.41
CA LYS A 103 21.45 -18.09 2.37
C LYS A 103 20.17 -17.57 1.73
N THR A 104 20.01 -16.25 1.69
CA THR A 104 18.99 -15.58 0.89
C THR A 104 19.62 -15.01 -0.36
N THR A 105 19.16 -15.46 -1.53
CA THR A 105 19.53 -14.90 -2.83
C THR A 105 18.43 -13.97 -3.32
N THR A 106 18.83 -12.83 -3.86
CA THR A 106 17.92 -11.82 -4.41
C THR A 106 18.13 -11.73 -5.92
N SER A 107 17.04 -11.80 -6.68
CA SER A 107 17.06 -11.60 -8.14
C SER A 107 15.97 -10.64 -8.58
N VAL A 108 16.19 -9.96 -9.70
CA VAL A 108 15.19 -9.07 -10.32
C VAL A 108 14.48 -9.85 -11.43
N SER A 109 13.15 -9.86 -11.40
CA SER A 109 12.33 -10.47 -12.45
C SER A 109 12.60 -9.81 -13.81
N LYS A 110 12.63 -10.62 -14.88
CA LYS A 110 12.72 -10.12 -16.26
C LYS A 110 11.45 -9.35 -16.68
N LYS A 111 10.32 -9.65 -16.05
CA LYS A 111 9.01 -9.05 -16.40
C LYS A 111 8.89 -7.64 -15.83
N THR A 112 8.69 -6.67 -16.72
CA THR A 112 8.35 -5.30 -16.35
C THR A 112 6.84 -5.18 -16.17
N TYR A 113 6.42 -4.79 -14.98
CA TYR A 113 5.05 -4.45 -14.64
C TYR A 113 4.84 -2.94 -14.75
N THR A 114 3.58 -2.52 -14.93
CA THR A 114 3.20 -1.11 -14.95
C THR A 114 1.98 -0.92 -14.08
N PHE A 115 1.91 0.18 -13.33
CA PHE A 115 0.68 0.64 -12.71
C PHE A 115 0.51 2.16 -12.88
N LYS A 116 -0.73 2.61 -12.71
CA LYS A 116 -1.08 4.04 -12.71
C LYS A 116 -1.62 4.42 -11.35
N LEU A 117 -1.09 5.50 -10.78
CA LEU A 117 -1.64 6.16 -9.61
C LEU A 117 -2.29 7.46 -10.06
N THR A 118 -3.59 7.59 -9.90
CA THR A 118 -4.35 8.77 -10.31
C THR A 118 -4.78 9.58 -9.10
N LYS A 119 -4.43 10.86 -9.04
CA LYS A 119 -4.89 11.75 -7.97
C LYS A 119 -6.37 12.09 -8.15
N LYS A 120 -7.14 11.86 -7.10
CA LYS A 120 -8.59 12.13 -7.04
C LYS A 120 -8.91 13.35 -6.19
N SER A 121 -8.13 13.59 -5.15
CA SER A 121 -8.14 14.80 -4.32
C SER A 121 -6.82 14.92 -3.56
N THR A 122 -6.69 15.90 -2.66
CA THR A 122 -5.47 16.15 -1.87
C THR A 122 -4.87 14.89 -1.23
N ASN A 123 -5.72 14.03 -0.65
CA ASN A 123 -5.29 12.83 0.06
C ASN A 123 -5.87 11.52 -0.51
N LYS A 124 -6.57 11.57 -1.65
CA LYS A 124 -7.20 10.39 -2.26
C LYS A 124 -6.61 10.12 -3.63
N PHE A 125 -6.25 8.87 -3.86
CA PHE A 125 -5.65 8.39 -5.08
C PHE A 125 -6.34 7.10 -5.50
N SER A 126 -6.35 6.77 -6.78
CA SER A 126 -6.81 5.47 -7.26
C SER A 126 -5.68 4.71 -7.94
N ALA A 127 -5.59 3.41 -7.65
CA ALA A 127 -4.74 2.47 -8.36
C ALA A 127 -5.46 1.14 -8.49
N LYS A 128 -5.03 0.31 -9.45
CA LYS A 128 -5.57 -1.04 -9.63
C LYS A 128 -4.68 -2.07 -8.95
N LEU A 129 -5.32 -3.04 -8.30
CA LEU A 129 -4.67 -4.27 -7.85
C LEU A 129 -5.06 -5.42 -8.77
N THR A 130 -4.06 -6.20 -9.15
CA THR A 130 -4.19 -7.40 -10.01
C THR A 130 -3.61 -8.62 -9.29
N GLY A 131 -4.02 -9.81 -9.71
CA GLY A 131 -3.64 -11.08 -9.07
C GLY A 131 -4.55 -11.48 -7.91
N THR A 132 -4.27 -12.65 -7.34
CA THR A 132 -5.03 -13.27 -6.24
C THR A 132 -4.08 -13.68 -5.12
N LYS A 133 -4.60 -13.81 -3.90
CA LYS A 133 -3.84 -14.26 -2.72
C LYS A 133 -2.48 -13.54 -2.58
N ALA A 134 -1.42 -14.29 -2.28
CA ALA A 134 -0.05 -13.80 -2.17
C ALA A 134 0.55 -13.27 -3.49
N ASN A 135 -0.15 -13.30 -4.62
CA ASN A 135 0.30 -12.75 -5.91
C ASN A 135 -0.29 -11.36 -6.23
N ARG A 136 -1.11 -10.79 -5.33
CA ARG A 136 -1.69 -9.46 -5.49
C ARG A 136 -0.60 -8.37 -5.58
N ARG A 137 -0.71 -7.49 -6.57
CA ARG A 137 0.24 -6.40 -6.83
C ARG A 137 -0.42 -5.24 -7.56
N LEU A 138 0.23 -4.09 -7.61
CA LEU A 138 -0.24 -2.94 -8.38
C LEU A 138 -0.11 -3.19 -9.89
N GLY A 139 -1.13 -2.86 -10.67
CA GLY A 139 -1.17 -3.12 -12.11
C GLY A 139 -1.98 -2.10 -12.92
N THR A 140 -2.11 -2.35 -14.22
CA THR A 140 -3.03 -1.63 -15.13
C THR A 140 -4.37 -2.34 -15.32
N SER A 141 -4.46 -3.60 -14.91
CA SER A 141 -5.66 -4.44 -14.92
C SER A 141 -6.11 -4.78 -13.49
N GLY A 142 -7.25 -5.46 -13.36
CA GLY A 142 -7.84 -5.83 -12.07
C GLY A 142 -8.69 -4.73 -11.45
N THR A 143 -8.93 -4.85 -10.14
CA THR A 143 -9.89 -4.03 -9.40
C THR A 143 -9.29 -2.69 -9.01
N THR A 144 -10.02 -1.61 -9.31
CA THR A 144 -9.65 -0.25 -8.89
C THR A 144 -10.00 -0.04 -7.43
N TYR A 145 -9.03 0.44 -6.64
CA TYR A 145 -9.25 0.83 -5.25
C TYR A 145 -8.86 2.29 -5.03
N THR A 146 -9.55 2.93 -4.10
CA THR A 146 -9.16 4.23 -3.57
C THR A 146 -8.18 4.02 -2.42
N TYR A 147 -7.03 4.70 -2.51
CA TYR A 147 -5.99 4.77 -1.51
C TYR A 147 -5.99 6.15 -0.87
N THR A 148 -5.86 6.16 0.45
CA THR A 148 -5.66 7.38 1.23
C THR A 148 -4.17 7.59 1.47
N ARG A 149 -3.67 8.77 1.15
CA ARG A 149 -2.29 9.19 1.40
C ARG A 149 -2.10 9.52 2.88
N THR A 150 -1.08 8.97 3.53
CA THR A 150 -0.73 9.25 4.93
C THR A 150 0.76 9.53 5.11
N LYS A 151 1.09 10.33 6.12
CA LYS A 151 2.48 10.59 6.52
C LYS A 151 3.06 9.41 7.30
N THR A 152 2.25 8.82 8.18
CA THR A 152 2.62 7.68 9.01
C THR A 152 2.39 6.36 8.28
N SER A 153 3.25 5.38 8.56
CA SER A 153 3.13 4.05 8.01
C SER A 153 1.85 3.38 8.53
N PRO A 154 1.02 2.78 7.65
CA PRO A 154 -0.14 2.01 8.05
C PRO A 154 0.20 0.59 8.52
N ALA A 155 1.46 0.16 8.43
CA ALA A 155 1.84 -1.24 8.57
C ALA A 155 1.41 -1.83 9.91
N GLN A 156 1.72 -1.16 11.03
CA GLN A 156 1.36 -1.64 12.37
C GLN A 156 -0.16 -1.81 12.50
N ALA A 157 -0.91 -0.77 12.16
CA ALA A 157 -2.36 -0.80 12.26
C ALA A 157 -2.98 -1.90 11.37
N TYR A 158 -2.47 -2.10 10.16
CA TYR A 158 -3.00 -3.10 9.23
C TYR A 158 -2.56 -4.52 9.60
N ALA A 159 -1.32 -4.69 10.07
CA ALA A 159 -0.83 -5.97 10.53
C ALA A 159 -1.60 -6.45 11.76
N THR A 160 -1.77 -5.60 12.78
CA THR A 160 -2.59 -5.94 13.95
C THR A 160 -4.04 -6.22 13.59
N LYS A 161 -4.65 -5.39 12.74
CA LYS A 161 -6.08 -5.50 12.42
C LYS A 161 -6.41 -6.67 11.48
N TYR A 162 -5.54 -7.01 10.55
CA TYR A 162 -5.84 -7.96 9.48
C TYR A 162 -4.92 -9.18 9.46
N VAL A 163 -3.61 -9.00 9.69
CA VAL A 163 -2.62 -10.08 9.63
C VAL A 163 -2.70 -10.96 10.87
N LYS A 164 -2.70 -10.38 12.08
CA LYS A 164 -2.76 -11.13 13.34
C LYS A 164 -3.91 -12.14 13.38
N PRO A 165 -5.19 -11.77 13.17
CA PRO A 165 -6.29 -12.75 13.21
C PRO A 165 -6.21 -13.78 12.07
N THR A 166 -5.69 -13.39 10.90
CA THR A 166 -5.53 -14.31 9.76
C THR A 166 -4.46 -15.36 10.04
N MET A 167 -3.31 -14.93 10.57
CA MET A 167 -2.18 -15.81 10.87
C MET A 167 -2.46 -16.68 12.08
N TYR A 168 -3.10 -16.13 13.13
CA TYR A 168 -3.56 -16.92 14.28
C TYR A 168 -4.40 -18.12 13.83
N LYS A 169 -5.43 -17.89 12.99
CA LYS A 169 -6.27 -18.98 12.46
C LYS A 169 -5.48 -20.00 11.62
N LYS A 170 -4.52 -19.53 10.83
CA LYS A 170 -3.66 -20.42 10.01
C LYS A 170 -2.75 -21.28 10.88
N TYR A 171 -2.12 -20.70 11.90
CA TYR A 171 -1.23 -21.42 12.81
C TYR A 171 -1.99 -22.37 13.71
N LEU A 172 -3.12 -21.96 14.28
CA LEU A 172 -3.96 -22.84 15.09
C LEU A 172 -4.34 -24.09 14.29
N LYS A 173 -4.83 -23.91 13.05
CA LYS A 173 -5.13 -25.03 12.15
C LYS A 173 -3.91 -25.91 11.83
N ALA A 174 -2.73 -25.31 11.68
CA ALA A 174 -1.50 -26.06 11.43
C ALA A 174 -1.04 -26.87 12.65
N PHE A 175 -1.42 -26.45 13.87
CA PHE A 175 -1.09 -27.10 15.12
C PHE A 175 -2.14 -28.10 15.59
N ASP A 176 -3.29 -28.21 14.90
CA ASP A 176 -4.34 -29.17 15.23
C ASP A 176 -3.81 -30.61 15.30
N SER A 177 -2.86 -30.98 14.43
CA SER A 177 -2.23 -32.30 14.37
C SER A 177 -1.07 -32.51 15.34
N ILE A 178 -0.71 -31.53 16.15
CA ILE A 178 0.34 -31.66 17.16
C ILE A 178 -0.27 -32.24 18.44
N ASP A 179 0.44 -33.17 19.07
CA ASP A 179 0.10 -33.70 20.39
C ASP A 179 0.43 -32.67 21.48
N ALA A 180 -0.53 -31.79 21.74
CA ALA A 180 -0.47 -30.72 22.73
C ALA A 180 -1.89 -30.34 23.17
N THR A 181 -2.02 -29.77 24.37
CA THR A 181 -3.30 -29.26 24.86
C THR A 181 -3.78 -28.08 24.01
N GLN A 182 -5.09 -27.83 24.00
CA GLN A 182 -5.67 -26.69 23.27
C GLN A 182 -5.05 -25.35 23.72
N ALA A 183 -4.83 -25.17 25.03
CA ALA A 183 -4.21 -23.96 25.57
C ALA A 183 -2.78 -23.74 25.04
N GLN A 184 -1.98 -24.79 24.95
CA GLN A 184 -0.63 -24.72 24.36
C GLN A 184 -0.68 -24.35 22.88
N LYS A 185 -1.61 -24.94 22.10
CA LYS A 185 -1.81 -24.62 20.68
C LYS A 185 -2.16 -23.15 20.49
N GLU A 186 -3.06 -22.60 21.31
CA GLU A 186 -3.47 -21.19 21.28
C GLU A 186 -2.34 -20.23 21.66
N GLN A 187 -1.54 -20.59 22.67
CA GLN A 187 -0.37 -19.81 23.09
C GLN A 187 0.67 -19.72 21.96
N VAL A 188 1.04 -20.86 21.37
CA VAL A 188 2.02 -20.91 20.27
C VAL A 188 1.46 -20.21 19.03
N ALA A 189 0.20 -20.44 18.67
CA ALA A 189 -0.44 -19.75 17.54
C ALA A 189 -0.46 -18.22 17.73
N THR A 190 -0.67 -17.75 18.97
CA THR A 190 -0.61 -16.33 19.31
C THR A 190 0.80 -15.76 19.17
N GLN A 191 1.82 -16.48 19.64
CA GLN A 191 3.22 -16.09 19.49
C GLN A 191 3.59 -15.93 18.01
N TYR A 192 3.37 -16.97 17.20
CA TYR A 192 3.69 -16.94 15.76
C TYR A 192 2.88 -15.87 15.01
N ALA A 193 1.63 -15.60 15.42
CA ALA A 193 0.85 -14.51 14.86
C ALA A 193 1.42 -13.12 15.20
N ASN A 194 1.95 -12.93 16.41
CA ASN A 194 2.65 -11.70 16.81
C ASN A 194 3.97 -11.54 16.03
N GLU A 195 4.74 -12.61 15.85
CA GLU A 195 5.95 -12.61 15.03
C GLU A 195 5.63 -12.24 13.57
N ALA A 196 4.56 -12.79 13.01
CA ALA A 196 4.10 -12.43 11.68
C ALA A 196 3.74 -10.94 11.56
N VAL A 197 3.14 -10.34 12.60
CA VAL A 197 2.90 -8.88 12.67
C VAL A 197 4.23 -8.13 12.64
N THR A 198 5.16 -8.47 13.53
CA THR A 198 6.48 -7.82 13.62
C THR A 198 7.23 -7.88 12.29
N ASN A 199 7.28 -9.05 11.68
CA ASN A 199 7.93 -9.27 10.39
C ASN A 199 7.27 -8.48 9.26
N MET A 200 5.93 -8.46 9.21
CA MET A 200 5.18 -7.68 8.22
C MET A 200 5.47 -6.18 8.33
N VAL A 201 5.54 -5.66 9.56
CA VAL A 201 5.81 -4.25 9.85
C VAL A 201 7.24 -3.87 9.48
N LYS A 202 8.21 -4.70 9.88
CA LYS A 202 9.62 -4.52 9.53
C LYS A 202 9.81 -4.50 8.02
N ASN A 203 9.28 -5.50 7.33
CA ASN A 203 9.43 -5.67 5.88
C ASN A 203 8.72 -4.56 5.10
N PHE A 204 7.53 -4.13 5.52
CA PHE A 204 6.87 -3.01 4.86
C PHE A 204 7.61 -1.68 5.06
N ASN A 205 8.28 -1.47 6.20
CA ASN A 205 8.97 -0.22 6.50
C ASN A 205 10.45 -0.22 6.11
N VAL A 206 10.87 -1.09 5.18
CA VAL A 206 12.27 -1.17 4.73
C VAL A 206 12.78 0.19 4.24
N LYS A 207 14.03 0.49 4.59
CA LYS A 207 14.80 1.68 4.20
C LYS A 207 16.17 1.23 3.72
#